data_AF-A0AAU2HCZ3-F1
#
_entry.id   AF-A0AAU2HCZ3-F1
#
_cell.length_a   1.000
_cell.length_b   1.000
_cell.length_c   1.000
_cell.angle_alpha   90.00
_cell.angle_beta   90.00
_cell.angle_gamma   90.00
#
_symmetry.space_group_name_H-M   'P 1'
#
loop_
_entity.id
_entity.type
_entity.pdbx_description
1 polymer ?
#
loop_
_entity_poly.entity_id
_entity_poly.type
_entity_poly.pdbx_seq_one_letter_code
_entity_poly.pdbx_strand_id
1 'polypeptide(L)'
;MTTTVAAPHASAAHRVPVARAYRFELVKLVSQWRIRLLVLACWLVPGAFVALVAQQSTLPTDTLFGRWMHATGWAGPLVTLGFSGSWALPLLTSVVAGDVFACEDRLGTWRHLIVAVRSPRRIFAAKALAGLSVILVLVVGLACSSTVGGLAAVGNHPLVGLDGHAVAPSDAAWKVVLAWVCVLAPTLALAAIGLLGSVTLGRSPMGLLLPVLVALAMQLAQILPLPVAVRLALPGYAFIAWNGLFTSPAQGSPLLIGVVVSLLWAVTAGALAYLLFVRRDFTNPAHDGPGRRGLTIAVLPFAGLLAGTVAVVAAATTAGGSGIEQEKVQRSLATEFAHLYRTQTEQLNRPAVTEAQLKATAACTKGNVRTGAHGPGNDWRCVVSWHLPGVEATGQAVYQLDVGADGRFVADGDGPKEVNGYFLVRTATGDAPNPLWQFDGNVELLSATPKG
;
A
#
# COMPACT_ATOMS: atom_id res chain seq x y z
N MET A 1 -44.17 -21.55 -65.44
CA MET A 1 -44.04 -21.46 -63.97
C MET A 1 -42.64 -21.92 -63.59
N THR A 2 -41.74 -20.98 -63.32
CA THR A 2 -40.39 -21.24 -62.82
C THR A 2 -40.34 -20.67 -61.40
N THR A 3 -40.46 -21.55 -60.41
CA THR A 3 -40.31 -21.19 -59.00
C THR A 3 -38.82 -21.09 -58.68
N THR A 4 -38.33 -19.85 -58.55
CA THR A 4 -37.07 -19.52 -57.89
C THR A 4 -37.21 -19.81 -56.39
N VAL A 5 -36.57 -20.87 -55.91
CA VAL A 5 -36.39 -21.12 -54.48
C VAL A 5 -35.33 -20.14 -53.97
N ALA A 6 -35.76 -19.09 -53.28
CA ALA A 6 -34.87 -18.20 -52.54
C ALA A 6 -34.24 -18.99 -51.38
N ALA A 7 -32.91 -19.07 -51.35
CA ALA A 7 -32.18 -19.69 -50.25
C ALA A 7 -32.51 -18.99 -48.91
N PRO A 8 -32.70 -19.74 -47.82
CA PRO A 8 -32.95 -19.15 -46.51
C PRO A 8 -31.74 -18.30 -46.11
N HIS A 9 -32.01 -17.07 -45.72
CA HIS A 9 -30.99 -16.17 -45.16
C HIS A 9 -30.26 -16.90 -44.04
N ALA A 10 -28.96 -17.17 -44.24
CA ALA A 10 -28.11 -17.68 -43.18
C ALA A 10 -28.19 -16.69 -42.01
N SER A 11 -28.95 -17.07 -40.97
CA SER A 11 -29.07 -16.30 -39.75
C SER A 11 -27.67 -16.03 -39.23
N ALA A 12 -27.20 -14.79 -39.37
CA ALA A 12 -25.88 -14.37 -38.94
C ALA A 12 -25.76 -14.70 -37.45
N ALA A 13 -25.06 -15.80 -37.15
CA ALA A 13 -24.97 -16.34 -35.80
C ALA A 13 -24.39 -15.26 -34.88
N HIS A 14 -25.25 -14.71 -34.03
CA HIS A 14 -24.93 -13.55 -33.21
C HIS A 14 -23.82 -13.90 -32.22
N ARG A 15 -22.74 -13.12 -32.25
CA ARG A 15 -21.63 -13.26 -31.29
C ARG A 15 -22.14 -12.97 -29.88
N VAL A 16 -21.81 -13.82 -28.91
CA VAL A 16 -22.23 -13.66 -27.51
C VAL A 16 -21.76 -12.30 -26.97
N PRO A 17 -22.64 -11.52 -26.33
CA PRO A 17 -22.28 -10.23 -25.75
C PRO A 17 -21.37 -10.41 -24.53
N VAL A 18 -20.45 -9.46 -24.31
CA VAL A 18 -19.47 -9.48 -23.20
C VAL A 18 -20.18 -9.58 -21.84
N ALA A 19 -21.33 -8.93 -21.66
CA ALA A 19 -22.09 -8.97 -20.41
C ALA A 19 -22.52 -10.38 -19.99
N ARG A 20 -22.93 -11.24 -20.95
CA ARG A 20 -23.31 -12.63 -20.64
C ARG A 20 -22.09 -13.48 -20.30
N ALA A 21 -21.00 -13.31 -21.04
CA ALA A 21 -19.74 -13.98 -20.75
C ALA A 21 -19.20 -13.54 -19.37
N TYR A 22 -19.23 -12.25 -19.06
CA TYR A 22 -18.84 -11.70 -17.77
C TYR A 22 -19.67 -12.29 -16.62
N ARG A 23 -21.00 -12.33 -16.75
CA ARG A 23 -21.87 -12.94 -15.72
C ARG A 23 -21.55 -14.42 -15.52
N PHE A 24 -21.31 -15.16 -16.59
CA PHE A 24 -20.91 -16.56 -16.51
C PHE A 24 -19.58 -16.73 -15.77
N GLU A 25 -18.56 -15.94 -16.12
CA GLU A 25 -17.25 -15.99 -15.46
C GLU A 25 -17.33 -15.58 -13.98
N LEU A 26 -18.16 -14.59 -13.65
CA LEU A 26 -18.39 -14.17 -12.27
C LEU A 26 -19.03 -15.29 -11.46
N VAL A 27 -20.10 -15.92 -11.98
CA VAL A 27 -20.73 -17.09 -11.34
C VAL A 27 -19.73 -18.23 -11.18
N LYS A 28 -18.90 -18.49 -12.20
CA LYS A 28 -17.84 -19.49 -12.13
C LYS A 28 -16.86 -19.19 -10.99
N LEU A 29 -16.32 -17.98 -10.90
CA LEU A 29 -15.38 -17.61 -9.84
C LEU A 29 -16.02 -17.72 -8.45
N VAL A 30 -17.21 -17.17 -8.23
CA VAL A 30 -17.87 -17.22 -6.90
C VAL A 30 -18.40 -18.61 -6.55
N SER A 31 -18.52 -19.53 -7.51
CA SER A 31 -18.87 -20.93 -7.26
C SER A 31 -17.69 -21.75 -6.72
N GLN A 32 -16.46 -21.28 -6.93
CA GLN A 32 -15.26 -21.95 -6.43
C GLN A 32 -15.15 -21.79 -4.91
N TRP A 33 -14.97 -22.90 -4.21
CA TRP A 33 -14.85 -22.90 -2.75
C TRP A 33 -13.71 -22.00 -2.27
N ARG A 34 -12.59 -21.93 -3.00
CA ARG A 34 -11.43 -21.08 -2.68
C ARG A 34 -11.81 -19.61 -2.64
N ILE A 35 -12.53 -19.12 -3.65
CA ILE A 35 -12.98 -17.72 -3.71
C ILE A 35 -14.01 -17.44 -2.62
N ARG A 36 -14.92 -18.38 -2.33
CA ARG A 36 -15.88 -18.23 -1.22
C ARG A 36 -15.19 -18.10 0.12
N LEU A 37 -14.17 -18.92 0.39
CA LEU A 37 -13.37 -18.81 1.61
C LEU A 37 -12.59 -17.50 1.67
N LEU A 38 -12.03 -17.02 0.55
CA LEU A 38 -11.36 -15.72 0.51
C LEU A 38 -12.31 -14.56 0.78
N VAL A 39 -13.52 -14.60 0.21
CA VAL A 39 -14.56 -13.61 0.50
C VAL A 39 -14.92 -13.65 1.98
N LEU A 40 -15.23 -14.82 2.53
CA LEU A 40 -15.53 -14.97 3.96
C LEU A 40 -14.37 -14.42 4.83
N ALA A 41 -13.13 -14.80 4.50
CA ALA A 41 -11.96 -14.37 5.24
C ALA A 41 -11.77 -12.85 5.18
N CYS A 42 -11.86 -12.24 3.99
CA CYS A 42 -11.69 -10.79 3.83
C CYS A 42 -12.77 -9.99 4.56
N TRP A 43 -13.99 -10.52 4.66
CA TRP A 43 -15.12 -9.83 5.29
C TRP A 43 -15.22 -10.06 6.80
N LEU A 44 -14.60 -11.12 7.35
CA LEU A 44 -14.69 -11.45 8.79
C LEU A 44 -13.37 -11.30 9.55
N VAL A 45 -12.25 -11.74 8.98
CA VAL A 45 -10.98 -11.85 9.70
C VAL A 45 -10.44 -10.49 10.16
N PRO A 46 -10.43 -9.43 9.33
CA PRO A 46 -9.89 -8.14 9.78
C PRO A 46 -10.68 -7.54 10.94
N GLY A 47 -12.02 -7.56 10.89
CA GLY A 47 -12.86 -7.07 11.96
C GLY A 47 -12.70 -7.88 13.25
N ALA A 48 -12.64 -9.22 13.13
CA ALA A 48 -12.39 -10.10 14.26
C ALA A 48 -11.00 -9.88 14.87
N PHE A 49 -9.97 -9.69 14.04
CA PHE A 49 -8.61 -9.36 14.50
C PHE A 49 -8.60 -8.07 15.32
N VAL A 50 -9.19 -6.99 14.82
CA VAL A 50 -9.22 -5.71 15.54
C VAL A 50 -10.01 -5.84 16.86
N ALA A 51 -11.14 -6.55 16.85
CA ALA A 51 -11.92 -6.79 18.06
C ALA A 51 -11.18 -7.65 19.10
N LEU A 52 -10.39 -8.64 18.67
CA LEU A 52 -9.56 -9.45 19.54
C LEU A 52 -8.41 -8.63 20.15
N VAL A 53 -7.71 -7.83 19.34
CA VAL A 53 -6.65 -6.94 19.84
C VAL A 53 -7.21 -5.95 20.85
N ALA A 54 -8.43 -5.43 20.64
CA ALA A 54 -9.07 -4.52 21.60
C ALA A 54 -9.32 -5.15 22.99
N GLN A 55 -9.36 -6.48 23.10
CA GLN A 55 -9.52 -7.20 24.37
C GLN A 55 -8.18 -7.60 25.02
N GLN A 56 -7.07 -7.47 24.29
CA GLN A 56 -5.75 -7.82 24.80
C GLN A 56 -5.10 -6.64 25.51
N SER A 57 -4.18 -6.93 26.43
CA SER A 57 -3.36 -5.92 27.10
C SER A 57 -2.07 -5.59 26.34
N THR A 58 -1.75 -6.36 25.29
CA THR A 58 -0.55 -6.20 24.47
C THR A 58 -0.91 -5.67 23.10
N LEU A 59 -0.24 -4.60 22.66
CA LEU A 59 -0.45 -4.00 21.34
C LEU A 59 0.66 -4.42 20.36
N PRO A 60 0.37 -4.51 19.06
CA PRO A 60 1.37 -4.75 18.03
C PRO A 60 2.20 -3.48 17.78
N THR A 61 3.12 -3.15 18.68
CA THR A 61 3.89 -1.89 18.67
C THR A 61 4.79 -1.71 17.45
N ASP A 62 5.19 -2.81 16.80
CA ASP A 62 6.04 -2.79 15.60
C ASP A 62 5.25 -2.48 14.31
N THR A 63 3.91 -2.47 14.40
CA THR A 63 3.03 -2.16 13.27
C THR A 63 2.64 -0.68 13.27
N LEU A 64 2.59 -0.09 12.07
CA LEU A 64 2.18 1.30 11.90
C LEU A 64 0.76 1.51 12.45
N PHE A 65 0.58 2.52 13.30
CA PHE A 65 -0.65 2.78 14.08
C PHE A 65 -1.04 1.70 15.10
N GLY A 66 -0.23 0.65 15.28
CA GLY A 66 -0.48 -0.42 16.24
C GLY A 66 -0.55 0.06 17.69
N ARG A 67 0.31 1.01 18.07
CA ARG A 67 0.28 1.68 19.39
C ARG A 67 -1.02 2.44 19.68
N TRP A 68 -1.77 2.81 18.65
CA TRP A 68 -2.99 3.60 18.76
C TRP A 68 -4.26 2.76 18.69
N MET A 69 -4.15 1.42 18.60
CA MET A 69 -5.31 0.54 18.42
C MET A 69 -6.31 0.56 19.58
N HIS A 70 -5.90 0.82 20.82
CA HIS A 70 -6.86 1.02 21.93
C HIS A 70 -7.36 2.46 22.05
N ALA A 71 -6.69 3.43 21.42
CA ALA A 71 -7.04 4.84 21.53
C ALA A 71 -8.13 5.25 20.52
N THR A 72 -8.16 4.61 19.35
CA THR A 72 -9.12 4.95 18.29
C THR A 72 -9.49 3.76 17.40
N GLY A 73 -10.77 3.65 17.05
CA GLY A 73 -11.24 2.67 16.09
C GLY A 73 -10.71 2.87 14.67
N TRP A 74 -10.20 4.07 14.33
CA TRP A 74 -9.63 4.36 13.00
C TRP A 74 -8.23 3.79 12.79
N ALA A 75 -7.53 3.38 13.85
CA ALA A 75 -6.24 2.71 13.72
C ALA A 75 -6.38 1.31 13.10
N GLY A 76 -7.44 0.57 13.44
CA GLY A 76 -7.72 -0.78 12.94
C GLY A 76 -7.64 -0.95 11.42
N PRO A 77 -8.35 -0.15 10.61
CA PRO A 77 -8.27 -0.22 9.15
C PRO A 77 -6.89 0.17 8.59
N LEU A 78 -6.10 1.01 9.27
CA LEU A 78 -4.75 1.39 8.83
C LEU A 78 -3.72 0.29 9.12
N VAL A 79 -3.79 -0.34 10.30
CA VAL A 79 -2.98 -1.54 10.61
C VAL A 79 -3.27 -2.65 9.60
N THR A 80 -4.56 -2.89 9.34
CA THR A 80 -5.00 -3.88 8.36
C THR A 80 -4.50 -3.53 6.96
N LEU A 81 -4.54 -2.26 6.56
CA LEU A 81 -4.05 -1.79 5.27
C LEU A 81 -2.55 -2.05 5.09
N GLY A 82 -1.73 -1.72 6.10
CA GLY A 82 -0.29 -1.97 6.07
C GLY A 82 0.07 -3.44 5.92
N PHE A 83 -0.61 -4.31 6.69
CA PHE A 83 -0.47 -5.77 6.56
C PHE A 83 -0.95 -6.26 5.20
N SER A 84 -2.10 -5.77 4.73
CA SER A 84 -2.71 -6.20 3.48
C SER A 84 -1.89 -5.82 2.27
N GLY A 85 -1.36 -4.59 2.23
CA GLY A 85 -0.47 -4.13 1.16
C GLY A 85 0.78 -4.98 1.03
N SER A 86 1.39 -5.36 2.15
CA SER A 86 2.62 -6.14 2.17
C SER A 86 2.41 -7.62 1.85
N TRP A 87 1.32 -8.22 2.34
CA TRP A 87 1.15 -9.69 2.31
C TRP A 87 -0.16 -10.14 1.66
N ALA A 88 -1.30 -9.63 2.11
CA ALA A 88 -2.60 -10.18 1.71
C ALA A 88 -2.93 -9.87 0.24
N LEU A 89 -2.80 -8.61 -0.21
CA LEU A 89 -3.17 -8.19 -1.56
C LEU A 89 -2.35 -8.90 -2.66
N PRO A 90 -1.02 -9.09 -2.52
CA PRO A 90 -0.26 -9.95 -3.42
C PRO A 90 -0.79 -11.39 -3.51
N LEU A 91 -1.15 -12.00 -2.37
CA LEU A 91 -1.72 -13.34 -2.33
C LEU A 91 -3.11 -13.42 -2.96
N LEU A 92 -3.99 -12.46 -2.66
CA LEU A 92 -5.35 -12.41 -3.20
C LEU A 92 -5.33 -12.19 -4.71
N THR A 93 -4.51 -11.26 -5.20
CA THR A 93 -4.36 -11.02 -6.66
C THR A 93 -3.76 -12.23 -7.36
N SER A 94 -2.80 -12.92 -6.74
CA SER A 94 -2.24 -14.18 -7.21
C SER A 94 -3.29 -15.27 -7.39
N VAL A 95 -4.11 -15.52 -6.36
CA VAL A 95 -5.13 -16.59 -6.41
C VAL A 95 -6.22 -16.27 -7.43
N VAL A 96 -6.67 -15.01 -7.49
CA VAL A 96 -7.74 -14.62 -8.40
C VAL A 96 -7.24 -14.46 -9.82
N ALA A 97 -6.27 -13.57 -10.08
CA ALA A 97 -5.85 -13.24 -11.44
C ALA A 97 -4.90 -14.28 -12.05
N GLY A 98 -4.06 -14.92 -11.23
CA GLY A 98 -3.06 -15.88 -11.70
C GLY A 98 -3.63 -17.15 -12.30
N ASP A 99 -4.88 -17.52 -11.95
CA ASP A 99 -5.50 -18.77 -12.42
C ASP A 99 -6.64 -18.60 -13.44
N VAL A 100 -7.08 -17.36 -13.72
CA VAL A 100 -8.25 -17.08 -14.57
C VAL A 100 -8.14 -17.65 -15.98
N PHE A 101 -6.93 -17.69 -16.55
CA PHE A 101 -6.66 -18.27 -17.87
C PHE A 101 -6.01 -19.67 -17.76
N ALA A 102 -5.05 -19.83 -16.85
CA ALA A 102 -4.32 -21.08 -16.63
C ALA A 102 -5.24 -22.25 -16.23
N CYS A 103 -6.37 -22.00 -15.55
CA CYS A 103 -7.32 -23.06 -15.23
C CYS A 103 -7.96 -23.68 -16.48
N GLU A 104 -8.22 -22.88 -17.52
CA GLU A 104 -8.79 -23.35 -18.77
C GLU A 104 -7.77 -24.17 -19.58
N ASP A 105 -6.49 -23.81 -19.47
CA ASP A 105 -5.39 -24.55 -20.06
C ASP A 105 -5.25 -25.95 -19.45
N ARG A 106 -5.38 -26.05 -18.12
CA ARG A 106 -5.31 -27.34 -17.40
C ARG A 106 -6.55 -28.21 -17.65
N LEU A 107 -7.73 -27.60 -17.73
CA LEU A 107 -9.00 -28.32 -17.94
C LEU A 107 -9.31 -28.58 -19.42
N GLY A 108 -8.56 -27.99 -20.36
CA GLY A 108 -8.75 -28.20 -21.80
C GLY A 108 -10.04 -27.59 -22.37
N THR A 109 -10.60 -26.56 -21.72
CA THR A 109 -11.93 -26.00 -22.02
C THR A 109 -11.92 -24.96 -23.15
N TRP A 110 -10.75 -24.54 -23.63
CA TRP A 110 -10.60 -23.47 -24.64
C TRP A 110 -11.40 -23.70 -25.92
N ARG A 111 -11.44 -24.93 -26.43
CA ARG A 111 -12.18 -25.28 -27.66
C ARG A 111 -13.66 -24.95 -27.52
N HIS A 112 -14.25 -25.30 -26.39
CA HIS A 112 -15.66 -25.03 -26.09
C HIS A 112 -15.93 -23.53 -25.97
N LEU A 113 -15.06 -22.79 -25.26
CA LEU A 113 -15.20 -21.34 -25.09
C LEU A 113 -15.11 -20.57 -26.42
N ILE A 114 -14.18 -20.96 -27.29
CA ILE A 114 -13.99 -20.29 -28.59
C ILE A 114 -15.16 -20.57 -29.52
N VAL A 115 -15.67 -21.81 -29.56
CA VAL A 115 -16.86 -22.16 -30.37
C VAL A 115 -18.10 -21.41 -29.88
N ALA A 116 -18.25 -21.26 -28.56
CA ALA A 116 -19.39 -20.57 -27.95
C ALA A 116 -19.34 -19.04 -28.15
N VAL A 117 -18.22 -18.39 -27.83
CA VAL A 117 -18.13 -16.91 -27.81
C VAL A 117 -17.69 -16.34 -29.17
N ARG A 118 -16.93 -17.12 -29.95
CA ARG A 118 -16.42 -16.76 -31.30
C ARG A 118 -15.59 -15.48 -31.36
N SER A 119 -14.99 -15.06 -30.24
CA SER A 119 -14.11 -13.88 -30.19
C SER A 119 -13.15 -13.92 -28.99
N PRO A 120 -11.83 -14.08 -29.21
CA PRO A 120 -10.83 -14.04 -28.13
C PRO A 120 -10.86 -12.72 -27.34
N ARG A 121 -11.05 -11.59 -28.02
CA ARG A 121 -11.11 -10.27 -27.37
C ARG A 121 -12.20 -10.17 -26.31
N ARG A 122 -13.39 -10.74 -26.60
CA ARG A 122 -14.53 -10.73 -25.66
C ARG A 122 -14.32 -11.69 -24.50
N ILE A 123 -13.70 -12.85 -24.75
CA ILE A 123 -13.36 -13.81 -23.70
C ILE A 123 -12.36 -13.16 -22.73
N PHE A 124 -11.30 -12.53 -23.25
CA PHE A 124 -10.32 -11.84 -22.44
C PHE A 124 -10.97 -10.75 -21.58
N ALA A 125 -11.76 -9.86 -22.19
CA ALA A 125 -12.43 -8.77 -21.47
C ALA A 125 -13.36 -9.30 -20.37
N ALA A 126 -14.18 -10.31 -20.67
CA ALA A 126 -15.10 -10.90 -19.69
C ALA A 126 -14.35 -11.49 -18.49
N LYS A 127 -13.30 -12.27 -18.75
CA LYS A 127 -12.47 -12.91 -17.71
C LYS A 127 -11.70 -11.90 -16.87
N ALA A 128 -11.05 -10.92 -17.52
CA ALA A 128 -10.30 -9.87 -16.84
C ALA A 128 -11.23 -9.00 -15.96
N LEU A 129 -12.39 -8.60 -16.48
CA LEU A 129 -13.37 -7.82 -15.71
C LEU A 129 -13.97 -8.62 -14.55
N ALA A 130 -14.24 -9.92 -14.73
CA ALA A 130 -14.75 -10.78 -13.66
C ALA A 130 -13.71 -10.95 -12.55
N GLY A 131 -12.45 -11.22 -12.90
CA GLY A 131 -11.34 -11.30 -11.93
C GLY A 131 -11.13 -9.98 -11.19
N LEU A 132 -11.15 -8.85 -11.92
CA LEU A 132 -11.09 -7.52 -11.32
C LEU A 132 -12.23 -7.27 -10.33
N SER A 133 -13.46 -7.62 -10.70
CA SER A 133 -14.64 -7.44 -9.83
C SER A 133 -14.48 -8.21 -8.52
N VAL A 134 -13.99 -9.46 -8.58
CA VAL A 134 -13.72 -10.28 -7.39
C VAL A 134 -12.63 -9.63 -6.53
N ILE A 135 -11.52 -9.18 -7.12
CA ILE A 135 -10.44 -8.50 -6.38
C ILE A 135 -10.96 -7.24 -5.67
N LEU A 136 -11.77 -6.42 -6.35
CA LEU A 136 -12.38 -5.23 -5.75
C LEU A 136 -13.29 -5.60 -4.57
N VAL A 137 -14.11 -6.64 -4.69
CA VAL A 137 -14.95 -7.12 -3.58
C VAL A 137 -14.12 -7.60 -2.40
N LEU A 138 -12.97 -8.23 -2.63
CA LEU A 138 -12.06 -8.66 -1.56
C LEU A 138 -11.42 -7.46 -0.86
N VAL A 139 -10.94 -6.46 -1.61
CA VAL A 139 -10.37 -5.22 -1.04
C VAL A 139 -11.42 -4.45 -0.23
N VAL A 140 -12.63 -4.30 -0.78
CA VAL A 140 -13.75 -3.67 -0.08
C VAL A 140 -14.09 -4.43 1.20
N GLY A 141 -14.10 -5.77 1.14
CA GLY A 141 -14.28 -6.62 2.33
C GLY A 141 -13.25 -6.32 3.42
N LEU A 142 -11.96 -6.25 3.05
CA LEU A 142 -10.88 -5.94 4.01
C LEU A 142 -11.06 -4.56 4.65
N ALA A 143 -11.37 -3.54 3.83
CA ALA A 143 -11.56 -2.17 4.29
C ALA A 143 -12.79 -2.03 5.20
N CYS A 144 -13.94 -2.56 4.77
CA CYS A 144 -15.19 -2.49 5.53
C CYS A 144 -15.10 -3.31 6.83
N SER A 145 -14.57 -4.54 6.77
CA SER A 145 -14.44 -5.41 7.93
C SER A 145 -13.57 -4.79 9.03
N SER A 146 -12.40 -4.28 8.66
CA SER A 146 -11.48 -3.64 9.62
C SER A 146 -12.01 -2.32 10.16
N THR A 147 -12.70 -1.52 9.34
CA THR A 147 -13.33 -0.26 9.78
C THR A 147 -14.48 -0.52 10.74
N VAL A 148 -15.41 -1.42 10.39
CA VAL A 148 -16.54 -1.77 11.26
C VAL A 148 -16.05 -2.41 12.55
N GLY A 149 -15.07 -3.31 12.48
CA GLY A 149 -14.47 -3.94 13.67
C GLY A 149 -13.81 -2.94 14.59
N GLY A 150 -13.01 -2.00 14.06
CA GLY A 150 -12.37 -0.95 14.85
C GLY A 150 -13.36 0.01 15.50
N LEU A 151 -14.34 0.49 14.74
CA LEU A 151 -15.37 1.39 15.27
C LEU A 151 -16.27 0.71 16.30
N ALA A 152 -16.61 -0.56 16.11
CA ALA A 152 -17.44 -1.32 17.05
C ALA A 152 -16.70 -1.68 18.34
N ALA A 153 -15.39 -1.97 18.27
CA ALA A 153 -14.60 -2.40 19.42
C ALA A 153 -14.07 -1.23 20.28
N VAL A 154 -13.64 -0.14 19.64
CA VAL A 154 -12.92 0.95 20.31
C VAL A 154 -13.68 2.28 20.26
N GLY A 155 -14.54 2.47 19.25
CA GLY A 155 -15.33 3.69 19.09
C GLY A 155 -14.68 4.76 18.19
N ASN A 156 -15.43 5.83 17.99
CA ASN A 156 -15.10 6.91 17.07
C ASN A 156 -14.33 8.04 17.78
N HIS A 157 -13.02 7.86 17.94
CA HIS A 157 -12.14 8.82 18.62
C HIS A 157 -11.14 9.46 17.64
N PRO A 158 -10.65 10.68 17.92
CA PRO A 158 -9.61 11.33 17.10
C PRO A 158 -8.40 10.41 16.88
N LEU A 159 -7.89 10.41 15.66
CA LEU A 159 -6.70 9.62 15.30
C LEU A 159 -5.46 10.47 15.51
N VAL A 160 -4.43 9.92 16.15
CA VAL A 160 -3.12 10.57 16.19
C VAL A 160 -2.41 10.28 14.87
N GLY A 161 -2.05 11.34 14.15
CA GLY A 161 -1.27 11.27 12.91
C GLY A 161 0.11 10.66 13.14
N LEU A 162 0.81 10.36 12.04
CA LEU A 162 2.20 9.90 12.15
C LEU A 162 3.11 10.97 12.72
N ASP A 163 2.69 12.23 12.57
CA ASP A 163 3.36 13.40 13.09
C ASP A 163 2.96 13.80 14.52
N GLY A 164 2.16 12.96 15.19
CA GLY A 164 1.65 13.25 16.54
C GLY A 164 0.50 14.26 16.61
N HIS A 165 0.12 14.92 15.51
CA HIS A 165 -1.04 15.81 15.51
C HIS A 165 -2.36 15.04 15.64
N ALA A 166 -3.36 15.67 16.26
CA ALA A 166 -4.70 15.10 16.34
C ALA A 166 -5.46 15.31 15.01
N VAL A 167 -5.97 14.22 14.45
CA VAL A 167 -6.84 14.19 13.27
C VAL A 167 -8.28 13.98 13.74
N ALA A 168 -9.16 14.92 13.37
CA ALA A 168 -10.58 14.81 13.68
C ALA A 168 -11.18 13.52 13.08
N PRO A 169 -12.18 12.90 13.71
CA PRO A 169 -12.71 11.62 13.23
C PRO A 169 -13.29 11.65 11.80
N SER A 170 -13.89 12.77 11.38
CA SER A 170 -14.37 12.96 9.99
C SER A 170 -13.22 12.98 8.98
N ASP A 171 -12.13 13.65 9.35
CA ASP A 171 -10.95 13.77 8.49
C ASP A 171 -10.19 12.44 8.45
N ALA A 172 -10.14 11.72 9.58
CA ALA A 172 -9.60 10.38 9.66
C ALA A 172 -10.39 9.42 8.75
N ALA A 173 -11.72 9.48 8.78
CA ALA A 173 -12.57 8.65 7.92
C ALA A 173 -12.25 8.88 6.43
N TRP A 174 -12.17 10.14 6.00
CA TRP A 174 -11.82 10.46 4.61
C TRP A 174 -10.42 10.00 4.23
N LYS A 175 -9.41 10.26 5.09
CA LYS A 175 -8.02 9.84 4.86
C LYS A 175 -7.88 8.32 4.80
N VAL A 176 -8.61 7.58 5.62
CA VAL A 176 -8.66 6.10 5.61
C VAL A 176 -9.23 5.59 4.28
N VAL A 177 -10.37 6.15 3.83
CA VAL A 177 -10.96 5.79 2.53
C VAL A 177 -9.98 6.12 1.40
N LEU A 178 -9.37 7.29 1.42
CA LEU A 178 -8.40 7.71 0.42
C LEU A 178 -7.19 6.76 0.38
N ALA A 179 -6.66 6.35 1.54
CA ALA A 179 -5.57 5.39 1.62
C ALA A 179 -5.94 4.03 0.99
N TRP A 180 -7.13 3.50 1.29
CA TRP A 180 -7.64 2.27 0.68
C TRP A 180 -7.87 2.38 -0.83
N VAL A 181 -8.33 3.55 -1.31
CA VAL A 181 -8.48 3.81 -2.76
C VAL A 181 -7.12 3.88 -3.45
N CYS A 182 -6.13 4.53 -2.84
CA CYS A 182 -4.79 4.65 -3.43
C CYS A 182 -4.09 3.29 -3.60
N VAL A 183 -4.26 2.35 -2.67
CA VAL A 183 -3.68 1.00 -2.80
C VAL A 183 -4.34 0.13 -3.87
N LEU A 184 -5.48 0.55 -4.44
CA LEU A 184 -6.05 -0.13 -5.61
C LEU A 184 -5.09 -0.06 -6.80
N ALA A 185 -4.36 1.03 -7.00
CA ALA A 185 -3.44 1.16 -8.12
C ALA A 185 -2.33 0.09 -8.13
N PRO A 186 -1.53 -0.11 -7.05
CA PRO A 186 -0.54 -1.19 -7.01
C PRO A 186 -1.20 -2.58 -6.97
N THR A 187 -2.40 -2.72 -6.40
CA THR A 187 -3.18 -3.98 -6.48
C THR A 187 -3.55 -4.34 -7.92
N LEU A 188 -3.94 -3.36 -8.73
CA LEU A 188 -4.22 -3.53 -10.16
C LEU A 188 -2.96 -3.93 -10.93
N ALA A 189 -1.80 -3.37 -10.58
CA ALA A 189 -0.53 -3.74 -11.19
C ALA A 189 -0.23 -5.23 -10.95
N LEU A 190 -0.35 -5.70 -9.70
CA LEU A 190 -0.15 -7.10 -9.34
C LEU A 190 -1.20 -8.02 -10.00
N ALA A 191 -2.46 -7.60 -10.05
CA ALA A 191 -3.52 -8.33 -10.74
C ALA A 191 -3.21 -8.48 -12.24
N ALA A 192 -2.78 -7.41 -12.91
CA ALA A 192 -2.44 -7.44 -14.32
C ALA A 192 -1.19 -8.28 -14.61
N ILE A 193 -0.20 -8.28 -13.71
CA ILE A 193 0.94 -9.21 -13.73
C ILE A 193 0.46 -10.66 -13.58
N GLY A 194 -0.52 -10.91 -12.71
CA GLY A 194 -1.15 -12.22 -12.55
C GLY A 194 -1.85 -12.69 -13.83
N LEU A 195 -2.60 -11.81 -14.49
CA LEU A 195 -3.22 -12.11 -15.79
C LEU A 195 -2.17 -12.42 -16.85
N LEU A 196 -1.09 -11.64 -16.90
CA LEU A 196 0.03 -11.87 -17.82
C LEU A 196 0.69 -13.24 -17.56
N GLY A 197 0.94 -13.58 -16.30
CA GLY A 197 1.44 -14.90 -15.89
C GLY A 197 0.49 -16.02 -16.29
N SER A 198 -0.81 -15.84 -16.04
CA SER A 198 -1.87 -16.80 -16.38
C SER A 198 -1.94 -17.09 -17.88
N VAL A 199 -1.75 -16.07 -18.73
CA VAL A 199 -1.77 -16.22 -20.20
C VAL A 199 -0.47 -16.84 -20.74
N THR A 200 0.68 -16.49 -20.16
CA THR A 200 2.01 -16.84 -20.71
C THR A 200 2.49 -18.22 -20.28
N LEU A 201 2.14 -18.65 -19.07
CA LEU A 201 2.63 -19.89 -18.45
C LEU A 201 1.73 -21.11 -18.70
N GLY A 202 0.59 -20.91 -19.38
CA GLY A 202 -0.28 -21.97 -19.87
C GLY A 202 -0.77 -22.92 -18.77
N ARG A 203 -0.46 -24.22 -18.93
CA ARG A 203 -0.84 -25.27 -17.96
C ARG A 203 -0.09 -25.19 -16.64
N SER A 204 1.02 -24.45 -16.58
CA SER A 204 1.87 -24.39 -15.38
C SER A 204 1.17 -23.60 -14.25
N PRO A 205 1.14 -24.12 -13.02
CA PRO A 205 0.63 -23.38 -11.87
C PRO A 205 1.50 -22.17 -11.50
N MET A 206 2.66 -21.99 -12.14
CA MET A 206 3.57 -20.84 -11.90
C MET A 206 2.93 -19.49 -12.14
N GLY A 207 1.89 -19.39 -12.99
CA GLY A 207 1.12 -18.16 -13.17
C GLY A 207 0.46 -17.67 -11.88
N LEU A 208 0.14 -18.60 -10.96
CA LEU A 208 -0.37 -18.29 -9.64
C LEU A 208 0.69 -17.57 -8.80
N LEU A 209 1.94 -18.03 -8.81
CA LEU A 209 2.98 -17.50 -7.92
C LEU A 209 3.53 -16.13 -8.34
N LEU A 210 3.34 -15.74 -9.60
CA LEU A 210 4.01 -14.58 -10.17
C LEU A 210 3.72 -13.26 -9.42
N PRO A 211 2.48 -12.88 -9.08
CA PRO A 211 2.22 -11.64 -8.34
C PRO A 211 2.88 -11.63 -6.97
N VAL A 212 2.90 -12.76 -6.25
CA VAL A 212 3.52 -12.88 -4.93
C VAL A 212 5.03 -12.74 -5.03
N LEU A 213 5.66 -13.42 -5.98
CA LEU A 213 7.11 -13.35 -6.19
C LEU A 213 7.55 -11.93 -6.58
N VAL A 214 6.79 -11.26 -7.46
CA VAL A 214 7.07 -9.89 -7.87
C VAL A 214 6.87 -8.92 -6.69
N ALA A 215 5.79 -9.07 -5.92
CA ALA A 215 5.55 -8.25 -4.74
C ALA A 215 6.66 -8.43 -3.69
N LEU A 216 7.09 -9.66 -3.42
CA LEU A 216 8.18 -9.96 -2.49
C LEU A 216 9.51 -9.36 -2.98
N ALA A 217 9.82 -9.49 -4.27
CA ALA A 217 11.02 -8.88 -4.85
C ALA A 217 10.99 -7.35 -4.74
N MET A 218 9.84 -6.73 -5.00
CA MET A 218 9.66 -5.28 -4.80
C MET A 218 9.79 -4.89 -3.33
N GLN A 219 9.25 -5.68 -2.40
CA GLN A 219 9.36 -5.43 -0.97
C GLN A 219 10.81 -5.50 -0.48
N LEU A 220 11.57 -6.51 -0.92
CA LEU A 220 13.00 -6.61 -0.65
C LEU A 220 13.76 -5.41 -1.23
N ALA A 221 13.40 -4.97 -2.43
CA ALA A 221 13.97 -3.78 -3.03
C ALA A 221 13.70 -2.50 -2.20
N GLN A 222 12.50 -2.38 -1.60
CA GLN A 222 12.17 -1.22 -0.75
C GLN A 222 12.93 -1.20 0.59
N ILE A 223 13.46 -2.34 1.06
CA ILE A 223 14.32 -2.39 2.25
C ILE A 223 15.73 -1.87 1.96
N LEU A 224 16.23 -2.07 0.74
CA LEU A 224 17.56 -1.62 0.34
C LEU A 224 17.65 -0.09 0.29
N PRO A 225 18.83 0.53 0.49
CA PRO A 225 19.06 1.97 0.38
C PRO A 225 19.07 2.46 -1.08
N LEU A 226 18.00 2.21 -1.83
CA LEU A 226 17.81 2.66 -3.20
C LEU A 226 17.64 4.19 -3.28
N PRO A 227 18.04 4.81 -4.40
CA PRO A 227 17.73 6.20 -4.68
C PRO A 227 16.21 6.44 -4.73
N VAL A 228 15.76 7.62 -4.30
CA VAL A 228 14.32 7.98 -4.23
C VAL A 228 13.61 7.73 -5.56
N ALA A 229 14.24 8.13 -6.67
CA ALA A 229 13.67 7.95 -8.01
C ALA A 229 13.41 6.46 -8.35
N VAL A 230 14.29 5.55 -7.92
CA VAL A 230 14.12 4.11 -8.14
C VAL A 230 13.00 3.56 -7.28
N ARG A 231 12.89 3.99 -6.02
CA ARG A 231 11.80 3.56 -5.13
C ARG A 231 10.44 3.97 -5.67
N LEU A 232 10.30 5.24 -6.04
CA LEU A 232 9.07 5.82 -6.56
C LEU A 232 8.64 5.20 -7.90
N ALA A 233 9.59 4.70 -8.68
CA ALA A 233 9.34 3.99 -9.93
C ALA A 233 8.87 2.54 -9.76
N LEU A 234 8.84 2.01 -8.53
CA LEU A 234 8.33 0.68 -8.23
C LEU A 234 6.89 0.76 -7.67
N PRO A 235 5.94 -0.05 -8.19
CA PRO A 235 4.57 -0.09 -7.68
C PRO A 235 4.46 -0.37 -6.17
N GLY A 236 5.40 -1.14 -5.62
CA GLY A 236 5.45 -1.47 -4.20
C GLY A 236 5.51 -0.25 -3.28
N TYR A 237 6.05 0.88 -3.73
CA TYR A 237 6.11 2.10 -2.90
C TYR A 237 4.72 2.67 -2.60
N ALA A 238 3.73 2.50 -3.48
CA ALA A 238 2.37 2.96 -3.23
C ALA A 238 1.67 2.23 -2.08
N PHE A 239 2.12 1.01 -1.72
CA PHE A 239 1.65 0.30 -0.52
C PHE A 239 2.19 0.90 0.79
N ILE A 240 3.14 1.83 0.72
CA ILE A 240 3.77 2.50 1.87
C ILE A 240 3.43 4.00 1.87
N ALA A 241 3.41 4.64 0.71
CA ALA A 241 3.28 6.10 0.57
C ALA A 241 1.99 6.71 1.14
N TRP A 242 0.93 5.91 1.33
CA TRP A 242 -0.33 6.39 1.90
C TRP A 242 -0.17 6.92 3.33
N ASN A 243 0.88 6.50 4.03
CA ASN A 243 1.29 6.99 5.34
C ASN A 243 1.40 8.53 5.36
N GLY A 244 1.88 9.13 4.28
CA GLY A 244 2.03 10.58 4.13
C GLY A 244 0.71 11.37 4.15
N LEU A 245 -0.45 10.73 4.03
CA LEU A 245 -1.75 11.38 4.20
C LEU A 245 -2.02 11.77 5.67
N PHE A 246 -1.32 11.12 6.60
CA PHE A 246 -1.46 11.29 8.03
C PHE A 246 -0.35 12.15 8.64
N THR A 247 0.32 12.98 7.83
CA THR A 247 1.29 13.99 8.28
C THR A 247 0.75 15.42 8.08
N SER A 248 1.27 16.40 8.82
CA SER A 248 1.03 17.83 8.65
C SER A 248 2.34 18.57 8.33
N PRO A 249 2.53 19.10 7.09
CA PRO A 249 1.63 19.01 5.95
C PRO A 249 1.55 17.59 5.36
N ALA A 250 0.47 17.31 4.64
CA ALA A 250 0.26 16.02 4.00
C ALA A 250 1.25 15.82 2.83
N GLN A 251 2.00 14.72 2.86
CA GLN A 251 2.98 14.35 1.84
C GLN A 251 2.30 13.61 0.67
N GLY A 252 1.49 14.33 -0.11
CA GLY A 252 0.70 13.75 -1.20
C GLY A 252 1.48 13.44 -2.49
N SER A 253 2.60 14.13 -2.75
CA SER A 253 3.36 13.99 -4.00
C SER A 253 3.97 12.59 -4.20
N PRO A 254 4.66 11.99 -3.20
CA PRO A 254 5.17 10.63 -3.32
C PRO A 254 4.06 9.60 -3.58
N LEU A 255 2.90 9.78 -2.95
CA LEU A 255 1.72 8.92 -3.12
C LEU A 255 1.18 9.00 -4.55
N LEU A 256 1.03 10.21 -5.10
CA LEU A 256 0.54 10.41 -6.46
C LEU A 256 1.48 9.78 -7.49
N ILE A 257 2.81 9.96 -7.33
CA ILE A 257 3.81 9.33 -8.20
C ILE A 257 3.67 7.80 -8.15
N GLY A 258 3.60 7.23 -6.94
CA GLY A 258 3.41 5.79 -6.76
C GLY A 258 2.13 5.25 -7.40
N VAL A 259 1.02 5.99 -7.30
CA VAL A 259 -0.26 5.63 -7.95
C VAL A 259 -0.12 5.65 -9.47
N VAL A 260 0.42 6.73 -10.06
CA VAL A 260 0.60 6.85 -11.52
C VAL A 260 1.51 5.74 -12.05
N VAL A 261 2.66 5.52 -11.41
CA VAL A 261 3.59 4.45 -11.76
C VAL A 261 2.89 3.09 -11.69
N SER A 262 2.15 2.81 -10.62
CA SER A 262 1.40 1.56 -10.49
C SER A 262 0.38 1.35 -11.61
N LEU A 263 -0.34 2.41 -12.01
CA LEU A 263 -1.27 2.35 -13.13
C LEU A 263 -0.57 2.11 -14.47
N LEU A 264 0.60 2.71 -14.71
CA LEU A 264 1.41 2.45 -15.90
C LEU A 264 1.86 0.99 -15.96
N TRP A 265 2.26 0.41 -14.82
CA TRP A 265 2.59 -1.01 -14.71
C TRP A 265 1.36 -1.89 -14.99
N ALA A 266 0.20 -1.54 -14.44
CA ALA A 266 -1.06 -2.26 -14.67
C ALA A 266 -1.47 -2.24 -16.15
N VAL A 267 -1.41 -1.07 -16.80
CA VAL A 267 -1.72 -0.92 -18.23
C VAL A 267 -0.74 -1.70 -19.09
N THR A 268 0.56 -1.62 -18.81
CA THR A 268 1.60 -2.35 -19.56
C THR A 268 1.41 -3.85 -19.44
N ALA A 269 1.23 -4.37 -18.22
CA ALA A 269 0.98 -5.78 -17.97
C ALA A 269 -0.31 -6.27 -18.63
N GLY A 270 -1.40 -5.52 -18.48
CA GLY A 270 -2.71 -5.85 -19.05
C GLY A 270 -2.71 -5.82 -20.59
N ALA A 271 -2.03 -4.83 -21.19
CA ALA A 271 -1.88 -4.73 -22.63
C ALA A 271 -1.06 -5.89 -23.19
N LEU A 272 0.04 -6.27 -22.55
CA LEU A 272 0.83 -7.44 -22.94
C LEU A 272 0.03 -8.73 -22.82
N ALA A 273 -0.70 -8.92 -21.72
CA ALA A 273 -1.56 -10.08 -21.52
C ALA A 273 -2.63 -10.17 -22.63
N TYR A 274 -3.26 -9.04 -22.97
CA TYR A 274 -4.25 -8.95 -24.03
C TYR A 274 -3.65 -9.28 -25.41
N LEU A 275 -2.51 -8.66 -25.76
CA LEU A 275 -1.87 -8.86 -27.06
C LEU A 275 -1.41 -10.31 -27.25
N LEU A 276 -0.80 -10.90 -26.22
CA LEU A 276 -0.37 -12.30 -26.24
C LEU A 276 -1.56 -13.25 -26.32
N PHE A 277 -2.65 -12.97 -25.60
CA PHE A 277 -3.85 -13.80 -25.65
C PHE A 277 -4.55 -13.76 -27.00
N VAL A 278 -4.71 -12.58 -27.61
CA VAL A 278 -5.38 -12.43 -28.91
C VAL A 278 -4.58 -13.05 -30.05
N ARG A 279 -3.25 -13.08 -29.93
CA ARG A 279 -2.34 -13.71 -30.91
C ARG A 279 -2.12 -15.20 -30.64
N ARG A 280 -2.67 -15.75 -29.56
CA ARG A 280 -2.49 -17.15 -29.19
C ARG A 280 -3.18 -18.07 -30.21
N ASP A 281 -2.44 -19.08 -30.68
CA ASP A 281 -3.02 -20.13 -31.49
C ASP A 281 -3.73 -21.16 -30.59
N PHE A 282 -5.00 -21.42 -30.89
CA PHE A 282 -5.86 -22.37 -30.17
C PHE A 282 -6.09 -23.67 -30.96
N THR A 283 -5.55 -23.78 -32.17
CA THR A 283 -5.74 -24.94 -33.05
C THR A 283 -4.80 -26.08 -32.70
N ASN A 284 -3.57 -25.77 -32.27
CA ASN A 284 -2.57 -26.77 -31.90
C ASN A 284 -2.67 -27.18 -30.40
N PRO A 285 -3.07 -28.42 -30.08
CA PRO A 285 -3.19 -28.88 -28.70
C PRO A 285 -1.86 -29.05 -27.96
N ALA A 286 -0.72 -29.05 -28.67
CA ALA A 286 0.63 -29.07 -28.10
C ALA A 286 1.17 -27.66 -27.79
N HIS A 287 0.45 -26.59 -28.19
CA HIS A 287 0.87 -25.22 -27.95
C HIS A 287 0.33 -24.69 -26.61
N ASP A 288 1.09 -24.95 -25.54
CA ASP A 288 0.76 -24.55 -24.16
C ASP A 288 1.09 -23.08 -23.85
N GLY A 289 1.28 -22.24 -24.88
CA GLY A 289 1.60 -20.81 -24.76
C GLY A 289 3.00 -20.44 -25.28
N PRO A 290 3.39 -19.15 -25.18
CA PRO A 290 4.65 -18.66 -25.74
C PRO A 290 5.91 -19.14 -24.99
N GLY A 291 5.77 -19.80 -23.83
CA GLY A 291 6.87 -20.39 -23.06
C GLY A 291 7.95 -19.38 -22.69
N ARG A 292 9.24 -19.79 -22.74
CA ARG A 292 10.40 -18.93 -22.44
C ARG A 292 10.48 -17.66 -23.30
N ARG A 293 10.01 -17.70 -24.57
CA ARG A 293 9.97 -16.52 -25.45
C ARG A 293 8.91 -15.51 -25.02
N GLY A 294 7.81 -15.96 -24.41
CA GLY A 294 6.80 -15.08 -23.82
C GLY A 294 7.34 -14.30 -22.62
N LEU A 295 8.20 -14.94 -21.82
CA LEU A 295 8.83 -14.31 -20.66
C LEU A 295 9.78 -13.18 -21.08
N THR A 296 10.62 -13.39 -22.11
CA THR A 296 11.54 -12.35 -22.59
C THR A 296 10.80 -11.18 -23.23
N ILE A 297 9.72 -11.44 -23.98
CA ILE A 297 8.83 -10.41 -24.54
C ILE A 297 8.13 -9.62 -23.43
N ALA A 298 7.83 -10.24 -22.29
CA ALA A 298 7.23 -9.56 -21.14
C ALA A 298 8.23 -8.69 -20.36
N VAL A 299 9.46 -9.15 -20.16
CA VAL A 299 10.46 -8.45 -19.32
C VAL A 299 10.93 -7.14 -19.94
N LEU A 300 11.14 -7.09 -21.26
CA LEU A 300 11.68 -5.90 -21.95
C LEU A 300 10.81 -4.64 -21.77
N PRO A 301 9.48 -4.67 -21.99
CA PRO A 301 8.61 -3.52 -21.72
C PRO A 301 8.62 -3.06 -20.25
N PHE A 302 8.70 -3.98 -19.28
CA PHE A 302 8.80 -3.58 -17.87
C PHE A 302 10.14 -2.94 -17.55
N ALA A 303 11.24 -3.46 -18.10
CA ALA A 303 12.56 -2.84 -17.94
C ALA A 303 12.59 -1.44 -18.56
N GLY A 304 12.01 -1.27 -19.75
CA GLY A 304 11.87 0.03 -20.41
C GLY A 304 10.97 0.99 -19.62
N LEU A 305 9.85 0.51 -19.09
CA LEU A 305 8.95 1.29 -18.23
C LEU A 305 9.64 1.72 -16.95
N LEU A 306 10.37 0.82 -16.29
CA LEU A 306 11.13 1.13 -15.08
C LEU A 306 12.20 2.18 -15.38
N ALA A 307 13.02 1.99 -16.41
CA ALA A 307 14.05 2.96 -16.80
C ALA A 307 13.45 4.33 -17.14
N GLY A 308 12.35 4.36 -17.90
CA GLY A 308 11.65 5.59 -18.26
C GLY A 308 11.04 6.31 -17.06
N THR A 309 10.36 5.59 -16.16
CA THR A 309 9.78 6.17 -14.94
C THR A 309 10.86 6.66 -13.98
N VAL A 310 11.96 5.92 -13.82
CA VAL A 310 13.13 6.39 -13.05
C VAL A 310 13.70 7.68 -13.63
N ALA A 311 13.90 7.75 -14.95
CA ALA A 311 14.43 8.95 -15.60
C ALA A 311 13.49 10.16 -15.43
N VAL A 312 12.19 9.97 -15.61
CA VAL A 312 11.18 11.03 -15.43
C VAL A 312 11.14 11.52 -13.97
N VAL A 313 11.10 10.60 -13.00
CA VAL A 313 11.08 10.98 -11.58
C VAL A 313 12.39 11.66 -11.19
N ALA A 314 13.54 11.15 -11.62
CA ALA A 314 14.84 11.78 -11.36
C ALA A 314 14.94 13.18 -11.97
N ALA A 315 14.36 13.43 -13.14
CA ALA A 315 14.34 14.75 -13.77
C ALA A 315 13.34 15.71 -13.11
N ALA A 316 12.21 15.19 -12.62
CA ALA A 316 11.15 15.98 -12.01
C ALA A 316 11.36 16.28 -10.52
N THR A 317 12.28 15.58 -9.86
CA THR A 317 12.50 15.69 -8.42
C THR A 317 13.92 16.18 -8.12
N THR A 318 14.04 17.07 -7.15
CA THR A 318 15.35 17.60 -6.70
C THR A 318 16.04 16.71 -5.67
N ALA A 319 15.41 15.60 -5.27
CA ALA A 319 15.93 14.71 -4.25
C ALA A 319 17.08 13.85 -4.80
N GLY A 320 18.30 14.17 -4.38
CA GLY A 320 19.49 13.36 -4.65
C GLY A 320 19.59 12.15 -3.70
N GLY A 321 20.07 11.02 -4.22
CA GLY A 321 20.34 9.82 -3.41
C GLY A 321 19.10 9.30 -2.67
N SER A 322 19.20 9.14 -1.35
CA SER A 322 18.14 8.56 -0.51
C SER A 322 17.01 9.53 -0.14
N GLY A 323 17.17 10.84 -0.36
CA GLY A 323 16.22 11.87 0.09
C GLY A 323 16.18 12.10 1.60
N ILE A 324 16.91 11.28 2.39
CA ILE A 324 17.06 11.42 3.84
C ILE A 324 18.28 12.30 4.11
N GLU A 325 18.01 13.56 4.44
CA GLU A 325 19.02 14.59 4.71
C GLU A 325 18.92 15.03 6.17
N GLN A 326 20.07 15.36 6.78
CA GLN A 326 20.16 15.81 8.18
C GLN A 326 19.13 16.88 8.53
N GLU A 327 19.00 17.91 7.70
CA GLU A 327 18.06 19.01 7.93
C GLU A 327 16.59 18.54 7.95
N LYS A 328 16.24 17.60 7.06
CA LYS A 328 14.89 17.04 6.99
C LYS A 328 14.58 16.16 8.20
N VAL A 329 15.55 15.35 8.64
CA VAL A 329 15.44 14.55 9.87
C VAL A 329 15.23 15.46 11.08
N GLN A 330 16.05 16.51 11.22
CA GLN A 330 15.92 17.49 12.30
C GLN A 330 14.56 18.18 12.31
N ARG A 331 14.10 18.64 11.14
CA ARG A 331 12.82 19.34 11.00
C ARG A 331 11.65 18.42 11.32
N SER A 332 11.66 17.20 10.82
CA SER A 332 10.62 16.21 11.11
C SER A 332 10.60 15.92 12.61
N LEU A 333 11.70 15.49 13.21
CA LEU A 333 11.77 15.18 14.64
C LEU A 333 11.35 16.34 15.56
N ALA A 334 11.72 17.57 15.23
CA ALA A 334 11.30 18.74 16.00
C ALA A 334 9.78 18.99 15.92
N THR A 335 9.19 18.76 14.75
CA THR A 335 7.75 18.89 14.50
C THR A 335 6.98 17.81 15.28
N GLU A 336 7.42 16.56 15.15
CA GLU A 336 6.90 15.41 15.90
C GLU A 336 6.87 15.67 17.40
N PHE A 337 8.02 16.06 17.94
CA PHE A 337 8.17 16.32 19.36
C PHE A 337 7.25 17.43 19.83
N ALA A 338 7.12 18.51 19.07
CA ALA A 338 6.25 19.64 19.45
C ALA A 338 4.78 19.23 19.52
N HIS A 339 4.29 18.41 18.59
CA HIS A 339 2.92 17.89 18.62
C HIS A 339 2.70 16.94 19.80
N LEU A 340 3.58 15.95 19.99
CA LEU A 340 3.46 14.96 21.06
C LEU A 340 3.64 15.56 22.46
N TYR A 341 4.47 16.60 22.60
CA TYR A 341 4.64 17.31 23.87
C TYR A 341 3.35 17.97 24.34
N ARG A 342 2.55 18.51 23.42
CA ARG A 342 1.23 19.08 23.76
C ARG A 342 0.28 18.01 24.26
N THR A 343 0.22 16.88 23.57
CA THR A 343 -0.58 15.72 23.98
C THR A 343 -0.18 15.24 25.38
N GLN A 344 1.11 15.13 25.66
CA GLN A 344 1.60 14.76 27.00
C GLN A 344 1.24 15.83 28.05
N THR A 345 1.36 17.10 27.71
CA THR A 345 1.05 18.24 28.60
C THR A 345 -0.42 18.20 29.02
N GLU A 346 -1.32 17.93 28.07
CA GLU A 346 -2.75 17.75 28.33
C GLU A 346 -3.01 16.52 29.23
N GLN A 347 -2.41 15.37 28.92
CA GLN A 347 -2.56 14.13 29.71
C GLN A 347 -2.08 14.28 31.17
N LEU A 348 -1.06 15.11 31.38
CA LEU A 348 -0.46 15.39 32.69
C LEU A 348 -1.08 16.61 33.40
N ASN A 349 -2.12 17.23 32.83
CA ASN A 349 -2.74 18.47 33.34
C ASN A 349 -1.72 19.60 33.60
N ARG A 350 -0.70 19.72 32.74
CA ARG A 350 0.28 20.81 32.77
C ARG A 350 -0.31 22.06 32.08
N PRO A 351 0.22 23.28 32.33
CA PRO A 351 -0.22 24.49 31.64
C PRO A 351 -0.12 24.33 30.12
N ALA A 352 -1.17 24.72 29.39
CA ALA A 352 -1.22 24.58 27.95
C ALA A 352 -0.12 25.41 27.27
N VAL A 353 0.59 24.80 26.31
CA VAL A 353 1.64 25.42 25.51
C VAL A 353 1.35 25.18 24.04
N THR A 354 1.60 26.18 23.20
CA THR A 354 1.49 26.06 21.73
C THR A 354 2.82 25.64 21.11
N GLU A 355 2.80 25.02 19.94
CA GLU A 355 4.02 24.66 19.19
C GLU A 355 4.91 25.88 18.91
N ALA A 356 4.29 27.03 18.59
CA ALA A 356 5.00 28.28 18.36
C ALA A 356 5.71 28.82 19.61
N GLN A 357 5.19 28.53 20.80
CA GLN A 357 5.84 28.86 22.08
C GLN A 357 6.96 27.87 22.41
N LEU A 358 6.77 26.58 22.10
CA LEU A 358 7.78 25.54 22.35
C LEU A 358 9.08 25.82 21.58
N LYS A 359 8.98 26.37 20.36
CA LYS A 359 10.13 26.62 19.47
C LYS A 359 11.08 25.42 19.43
N ALA A 360 10.51 24.22 19.29
CA ALA A 360 11.27 22.98 19.33
C ALA A 360 12.25 22.95 18.15
N THR A 361 13.50 22.58 18.44
CA THR A 361 14.54 22.37 17.44
C THR A 361 15.25 21.05 17.71
N ALA A 362 15.82 20.43 16.68
CA ALA A 362 16.57 19.20 16.82
C ALA A 362 17.97 19.33 16.22
N ALA A 363 18.97 18.85 16.94
CA ALA A 363 20.34 18.68 16.46
C ALA A 363 20.64 17.19 16.30
N CYS A 364 20.69 16.71 15.07
CA CYS A 364 20.88 15.29 14.76
C CYS A 364 22.27 15.03 14.17
N THR A 365 22.91 13.95 14.58
CA THR A 365 24.16 13.44 14.00
C THR A 365 24.00 11.98 13.65
N LYS A 366 24.77 11.48 12.68
CA LYS A 366 24.73 10.07 12.26
C LYS A 366 26.11 9.44 12.43
N GLY A 367 26.23 8.48 13.35
CA GLY A 367 27.53 7.95 13.76
C GLY A 367 28.51 9.07 14.14
N ASN A 368 29.66 9.14 13.46
CA ASN A 368 30.67 10.18 13.68
C ASN A 368 30.47 11.43 12.80
N VAL A 369 29.47 11.45 11.91
CA VAL A 369 29.21 12.55 10.98
C VAL A 369 28.38 13.63 11.67
N ARG A 370 29.01 14.79 11.90
CA ARG A 370 28.39 15.93 12.59
C ARG A 370 27.58 16.84 11.67
N THR A 371 27.98 16.98 10.41
CA THR A 371 27.35 17.86 9.42
C THR A 371 27.21 17.15 8.08
N GLY A 372 26.10 17.38 7.37
CA GLY A 372 25.81 16.74 6.08
C GLY A 372 25.47 15.24 6.18
N ALA A 373 25.00 14.78 7.34
CA ALA A 373 24.58 13.40 7.52
C ALA A 373 23.40 13.05 6.58
N HIS A 374 23.42 11.85 6.01
CA HIS A 374 22.40 11.41 5.06
C HIS A 374 22.19 9.89 5.06
N GLY A 375 21.05 9.46 4.53
CA GLY A 375 20.71 8.05 4.33
C GLY A 375 20.10 7.34 5.55
N PRO A 376 19.51 6.15 5.33
CA PRO A 376 18.88 5.35 6.37
C PRO A 376 19.90 4.73 7.34
N GLY A 377 19.45 4.31 8.51
CA GLY A 377 20.27 3.67 9.54
C GLY A 377 19.72 3.85 10.96
N ASN A 378 20.24 3.07 11.90
CA ASN A 378 19.90 3.08 13.33
C ASN A 378 20.91 3.83 14.20
N ASP A 379 21.81 4.58 13.56
CA ASP A 379 22.94 5.31 14.12
C ASP A 379 22.69 6.82 14.17
N TRP A 380 21.43 7.24 13.98
CA TRP A 380 21.03 8.63 14.17
C TRP A 380 20.86 8.92 15.66
N ARG A 381 21.54 9.95 16.16
CA ARG A 381 21.39 10.46 17.52
C ARG A 381 21.01 11.93 17.45
N CYS A 382 19.88 12.28 18.06
CA CYS A 382 19.33 13.62 18.02
C CYS A 382 19.13 14.17 19.42
N VAL A 383 19.44 15.45 19.59
CA VAL A 383 19.10 16.22 20.78
C VAL A 383 18.01 17.20 20.42
N VAL A 384 16.84 17.03 21.00
CA VAL A 384 15.71 17.96 20.85
C VAL A 384 15.80 18.99 21.96
N SER A 385 15.67 20.26 21.62
CA SER A 385 15.65 21.39 22.53
C SER A 385 14.35 22.17 22.39
N TRP A 386 13.72 22.56 23.50
CA TRP A 386 12.49 23.36 23.50
C TRP A 386 12.48 24.38 24.64
N HIS A 387 11.60 25.37 24.52
CA HIS A 387 11.47 26.48 25.45
C HIS A 387 10.06 26.50 26.04
N LEU A 388 9.94 26.81 27.33
CA LEU A 388 8.64 26.95 28.00
C LEU A 388 8.40 28.42 28.37
N PRO A 389 7.16 28.92 28.24
CA PRO A 389 6.85 30.29 28.63
C PRO A 389 7.08 30.47 30.13
N GLY A 390 7.83 31.52 30.50
CA GLY A 390 8.14 31.82 31.90
C GLY A 390 9.29 31.00 32.51
N VAL A 391 10.00 30.19 31.71
CA VAL A 391 11.16 29.42 32.15
C VAL A 391 12.38 29.80 31.30
N GLU A 392 13.45 30.27 31.94
CA GLU A 392 14.69 30.64 31.22
C GLU A 392 15.51 29.42 30.78
N ALA A 393 15.39 28.29 31.47
CA ALA A 393 16.11 27.07 31.12
C ALA A 393 15.53 26.40 29.86
N THR A 394 16.39 26.09 28.89
CA THR A 394 16.03 25.27 27.72
C THR A 394 15.89 23.81 28.14
N GLY A 395 14.73 23.22 27.86
CA GLY A 395 14.51 21.78 28.03
C GLY A 395 15.25 21.01 26.95
N GLN A 396 15.85 19.87 27.29
CA GLN A 396 16.55 19.00 26.36
C GLN A 396 16.17 17.54 26.56
N ALA A 397 16.06 16.80 25.46
CA ALA A 397 15.82 15.37 25.44
C ALA A 397 16.63 14.72 24.31
N VAL A 398 17.19 13.54 24.58
CA VAL A 398 17.96 12.79 23.59
C VAL A 398 17.10 11.68 23.02
N TYR A 399 17.18 11.51 21.71
CA TYR A 399 16.53 10.45 20.95
C TYR A 399 17.54 9.69 20.10
N GLN A 400 17.46 8.37 20.12
CA GLN A 400 18.09 7.52 19.12
C GLN A 400 17.06 7.20 18.04
N LEU A 401 17.40 7.43 16.78
CA LEU A 401 16.51 7.23 15.65
C LEU A 401 16.94 6.01 14.84
N ASP A 402 15.98 5.14 14.55
CA ASP A 402 16.08 4.15 13.49
C ASP A 402 15.32 4.64 12.26
N VAL A 403 16.06 5.12 11.26
CA VAL A 403 15.51 5.70 10.03
C VAL A 403 15.53 4.65 8.92
N GLY A 404 14.35 4.21 8.54
CA GLY A 404 14.09 3.31 7.43
C GLY A 404 14.39 3.95 6.08
N ALA A 405 14.62 3.08 5.10
CA ALA A 405 14.95 3.47 3.73
C ALA A 405 13.77 4.15 3.00
N ASP A 406 12.56 3.94 3.50
CA ASP A 406 11.30 4.57 3.09
C ASP A 406 11.07 5.97 3.72
N GLY A 407 11.97 6.44 4.57
CA GLY A 407 11.88 7.74 5.26
C GLY A 407 11.18 7.68 6.62
N ARG A 408 10.54 6.56 6.96
CA ARG A 408 9.93 6.36 8.28
C ARG A 408 11.03 6.23 9.32
N PHE A 409 10.83 6.79 10.51
CA PHE A 409 11.72 6.54 11.63
C PHE A 409 10.99 6.21 12.91
N VAL A 410 11.66 5.47 13.78
CA VAL A 410 11.28 5.28 15.18
C VAL A 410 12.25 6.10 16.02
N ALA A 411 11.74 7.01 16.84
CA ALA A 411 12.53 7.76 17.80
C ALA A 411 12.37 7.12 19.18
N ASP A 412 13.47 6.62 19.74
CA ASP A 412 13.53 6.03 21.07
C ASP A 412 14.20 7.02 22.04
N GLY A 413 13.46 7.37 23.10
CA GLY A 413 13.84 8.41 24.05
C GLY A 413 14.76 7.91 25.15
N ASP A 414 15.94 8.52 25.24
CA ASP A 414 16.93 8.30 26.30
C ASP A 414 17.24 9.64 27.01
N GLY A 415 16.19 10.33 27.46
CA GLY A 415 16.29 11.64 28.09
C GLY A 415 15.66 11.69 29.49
N PRO A 416 15.38 12.90 30.02
CA PRO A 416 14.97 13.08 31.40
C PRO A 416 13.66 12.34 31.73
N LYS A 417 13.58 11.82 32.96
CA LYS A 417 12.45 11.01 33.47
C LYS A 417 11.11 11.72 33.35
N GLU A 418 11.13 13.05 33.40
CA GLU A 418 9.96 13.92 33.38
C GLU A 418 9.36 14.11 31.98
N VAL A 419 10.08 13.68 30.93
CA VAL A 419 9.72 13.88 29.52
C VAL A 419 9.69 12.55 28.76
N ASN A 420 10.83 11.90 28.57
CA ASN A 420 10.96 10.69 27.73
C ASN A 420 11.64 9.50 28.43
N GLY A 421 12.06 9.63 29.69
CA GLY A 421 12.78 8.58 30.40
C GLY A 421 11.94 7.42 30.98
N TYR A 422 10.61 7.45 30.89
CA TYR A 422 9.73 6.35 31.33
C TYR A 422 8.61 6.05 30.35
N PHE A 423 8.30 4.75 30.19
CA PHE A 423 7.23 4.25 29.33
C PHE A 423 5.83 4.66 29.80
N LEU A 424 5.60 4.76 31.11
CA LEU A 424 4.29 5.13 31.67
C LEU A 424 4.34 6.53 32.27
N VAL A 425 3.30 7.30 31.99
CA VAL A 425 2.98 8.57 32.66
C VAL A 425 1.70 8.41 33.46
N ARG A 426 1.67 9.00 34.66
CA ARG A 426 0.48 8.98 35.50
C ARG A 426 -0.46 10.10 35.08
N THR A 427 -1.60 9.73 34.52
CA THR A 427 -2.66 10.66 34.08
C THR A 427 -3.79 10.70 35.12
N ALA A 428 -4.74 11.62 34.95
CA ALA A 428 -5.92 11.70 35.82
C ALA A 428 -6.80 10.43 35.77
N THR A 429 -6.72 9.65 34.70
CA THR A 429 -7.52 8.44 34.49
C THR A 429 -6.76 7.14 34.79
N GLY A 430 -5.51 7.23 35.24
CA GLY A 430 -4.62 6.07 35.51
C GLY A 430 -3.28 6.17 34.79
N ASP A 431 -2.49 5.10 34.85
CA ASP A 431 -1.20 5.03 34.15
C ASP A 431 -1.44 4.82 32.64
N ALA A 432 -0.86 5.68 31.81
CA ALA A 432 -0.98 5.65 30.35
C ALA A 432 0.40 5.62 29.69
N PRO A 433 0.53 5.06 28.46
CA PRO A 433 1.78 5.11 27.70
C PRO A 433 2.22 6.55 27.45
N ASN A 434 3.50 6.81 27.69
CA ASN A 434 4.12 8.10 27.46
C ASN A 434 4.31 8.31 25.95
N PRO A 435 3.64 9.32 25.35
CA PRO A 435 3.76 9.57 23.91
C PRO A 435 5.17 10.01 23.48
N LEU A 436 5.99 10.52 24.41
CA LEU A 436 7.36 10.98 24.12
C LEU A 436 8.44 9.94 24.43
N TRP A 437 8.09 8.78 25.01
CA TRP A 437 9.05 7.71 25.29
C TRP A 437 9.55 7.06 24.00
N GLN A 438 8.62 6.63 23.14
CA GLN A 438 8.93 6.12 21.82
C GLN A 438 7.80 6.48 20.86
N PHE A 439 8.14 7.06 19.72
CA PHE A 439 7.16 7.45 18.71
C PHE A 439 7.70 7.20 17.29
N ASP A 440 6.77 7.08 16.35
CA ASP A 440 7.09 7.04 14.93
C ASP A 440 7.06 8.46 14.36
N GLY A 441 7.80 8.69 13.29
CA GLY A 441 7.69 9.88 12.46
C GLY A 441 8.06 9.57 11.01
N ASN A 442 7.99 10.57 10.14
CA ASN A 442 8.30 10.39 8.72
C ASN A 442 9.09 11.56 8.12
N VAL A 443 10.23 11.25 7.50
CA VAL A 443 11.06 12.21 6.76
C VAL A 443 10.51 12.36 5.33
N GLU A 444 10.28 13.60 4.92
CA GLU A 444 9.86 13.89 3.55
C GLU A 444 11.00 13.61 2.55
N LEU A 445 10.87 12.52 1.77
CA LEU A 445 11.92 12.11 0.84
C LEU A 445 12.08 13.08 -0.34
N LEU A 446 10.96 13.63 -0.81
CA LEU A 446 10.95 14.69 -1.82
C LEU A 446 11.08 16.04 -1.12
N SER A 447 11.71 17.00 -1.76
CA SER A 447 11.63 18.37 -1.27
C SER A 447 10.31 18.94 -1.74
N ALA A 448 9.47 19.43 -0.81
CA ALA A 448 8.34 20.26 -1.19
C ALA A 448 8.83 21.32 -2.19
N THR A 449 8.15 21.42 -3.33
CA THR A 449 8.47 22.25 -4.49
C THR A 449 9.07 23.59 -4.07
N PRO A 450 10.10 24.12 -4.77
CA PRO A 450 10.56 25.49 -4.53
C PRO A 450 9.33 26.39 -4.61
N LYS A 451 9.07 27.16 -3.56
CA LYS A 451 8.08 28.24 -3.62
C LYS A 451 8.50 29.16 -4.77
N GLY A 452 7.81 29.04 -5.90
CA GLY A 452 7.79 30.05 -6.94
C GLY A 452 6.93 31.22 -6.48
#